data_AF-A0A956N7I3-F1
#
_entry.id   AF-A0A956N7I3-F1
#
_cell.length_a   1.000
_cell.length_b   1.000
_cell.length_c   1.000
_cell.angle_alpha   90.00
_cell.angle_beta   90.00
_cell.angle_gamma   90.00
#
_symmetry.space_group_name_H-M   'P 1'
#
loop_
_entity.id
_entity.type
_entity.pdbx_description
1 polymer ?
#
loop_
_entity_poly.entity_id
_entity_poly.type
_entity_poly.pdbx_seq_one_letter_code
_entity_poly.pdbx_strand_id
1 'polypeptide(L)'
;AVASLVSPDDRSRVFSATQQLLLFTFACEAVGAILLFLAFRGGGETAGPAAWRATFTAVSAFCNAGFALQSDSLVGYQNHPVVLHVVATLIILGSLSPAVVLGLPRFFRRRGRPVALQAKLALGGSAVLLGGAFLAILAFEWSQSLAGLGFWDRLHNAWFQSVTLRTAGFNSIDFTAVRSATLSVMMLCMFIGGAPGGTAGGIKVTTAAVLLLLVAHGIRGGFRVTVFGRRIPASVVSRATVVTALGALSVLGATIALLLTQSMPTRDALFEIVSALGTVGLSTGGTAQLDGVGKLIVLSCMFAGRVGPLTLLLFLHQRTPPVQVERPEEEVQVG
;
A
#
# COMPACT_ATOMS: atom_id res chain seq x y z
N ALA A 1 3.54 26.89 -18.47
CA ALA A 1 2.19 27.21 -17.95
C ALA A 1 1.98 26.79 -16.48
N VAL A 2 2.42 25.61 -16.02
CA VAL A 2 2.31 25.22 -14.58
C VAL A 2 3.47 25.78 -13.73
N ALA A 3 4.66 25.95 -14.31
CA ALA A 3 5.85 26.46 -13.61
C ALA A 3 5.75 27.94 -13.16
N SER A 4 4.83 28.73 -13.73
CA SER A 4 4.60 30.14 -13.37
C SER A 4 3.68 30.32 -12.15
N LEU A 5 3.05 29.25 -11.66
CA LEU A 5 2.14 29.26 -10.50
C LEU A 5 2.83 28.92 -9.18
N VAL A 6 4.14 28.62 -9.21
CA VAL A 6 4.92 28.20 -8.03
C VAL A 6 5.91 29.30 -7.69
N SER A 7 5.80 29.83 -6.46
CA SER A 7 6.67 30.87 -5.95
C SER A 7 8.15 30.43 -6.00
N PRO A 8 9.13 31.33 -6.16
CA PRO A 8 10.55 30.97 -6.20
C PRO A 8 11.01 30.18 -4.96
N ASP A 9 10.45 30.50 -3.79
CA ASP A 9 10.68 29.77 -2.53
C ASP A 9 10.10 28.35 -2.56
N ASP A 10 8.96 28.15 -3.21
CA ASP A 10 8.40 26.82 -3.39
C ASP A 10 9.21 25.99 -4.41
N ARG A 11 9.79 26.61 -5.44
CA ARG A 11 10.64 25.89 -6.42
C ARG A 11 11.92 25.36 -5.79
N SER A 12 12.62 26.19 -5.00
CA SER A 12 13.86 25.77 -4.34
C SER A 12 13.60 24.67 -3.30
N ARG A 13 12.46 24.73 -2.59
CA ARG A 13 11.99 23.69 -1.67
C ARG A 13 11.63 22.40 -2.41
N VAL A 14 10.93 22.48 -3.54
CA VAL A 14 10.59 21.31 -4.37
C VAL A 14 11.85 20.66 -4.92
N PHE A 15 12.81 21.44 -5.43
CA PHE A 15 14.08 20.92 -5.94
C PHE A 15 14.86 20.20 -4.82
N SER A 16 15.00 20.84 -3.66
CA SER A 16 15.70 20.26 -2.50
C SER A 16 15.01 18.98 -2.01
N ALA A 17 13.67 18.97 -1.94
CA ALA A 17 12.90 17.80 -1.55
C ALA A 17 13.04 16.65 -2.57
N THR A 18 13.07 16.98 -3.87
CA THR A 18 13.26 16.00 -4.95
C THR A 18 14.67 15.41 -4.89
N GLN A 19 15.69 16.24 -4.71
CA GLN A 19 17.07 15.78 -4.56
C GLN A 19 17.24 14.86 -3.34
N GLN A 20 16.63 15.20 -2.21
CA GLN A 20 16.63 14.34 -1.02
C GLN A 20 15.91 13.01 -1.27
N LEU A 21 14.79 13.04 -2.00
CA LEU A 21 14.04 11.84 -2.37
C LEU A 21 14.85 10.92 -3.28
N LEU A 22 15.50 11.47 -4.30
CA LEU A 22 16.35 10.71 -5.22
C LEU A 22 17.55 10.10 -4.50
N LEU A 23 18.26 10.88 -3.68
CA LEU A 23 19.40 10.39 -2.93
C LEU A 23 18.99 9.27 -1.97
N PHE A 24 17.87 9.44 -1.26
CA PHE A 24 17.35 8.42 -0.36
C PHE A 24 16.95 7.15 -1.10
N THR A 25 16.30 7.28 -2.26
CA THR A 25 15.87 6.17 -3.11
C THR A 25 17.08 5.37 -3.59
N PHE A 26 18.03 6.03 -4.26
CA PHE A 26 19.23 5.36 -4.75
C PHE A 26 20.08 4.75 -3.64
N ALA A 27 20.14 5.38 -2.46
CA ALA A 27 20.83 4.80 -1.31
C ALA A 27 20.16 3.50 -0.82
N CYS A 28 18.83 3.50 -0.69
CA CYS A 28 18.10 2.30 -0.27
C CYS A 28 18.22 1.17 -1.31
N GLU A 29 18.05 1.50 -2.59
CA GLU A 29 18.18 0.54 -3.69
C GLU A 29 19.59 -0.02 -3.79
N ALA A 30 20.64 0.80 -3.66
CA ALA A 30 22.02 0.35 -3.70
C ALA A 30 22.36 -0.58 -2.54
N VAL A 31 21.98 -0.21 -1.30
CA VAL A 31 22.20 -1.06 -0.11
C VAL A 31 21.42 -2.37 -0.25
N GLY A 32 20.15 -2.29 -0.67
CA GLY A 32 19.31 -3.46 -0.93
C GLY A 32 19.91 -4.39 -1.99
N ALA A 33 20.38 -3.83 -3.11
CA ALA A 33 21.01 -4.58 -4.19
C ALA A 33 22.31 -5.25 -3.73
N ILE A 34 23.14 -4.58 -2.92
CA ILE A 34 24.36 -5.19 -2.36
C ILE A 34 24.01 -6.38 -1.46
N LEU A 35 23.05 -6.22 -0.54
CA LEU A 35 22.64 -7.30 0.38
C LEU A 35 22.02 -8.48 -0.37
N LEU A 36 21.16 -8.21 -1.37
CA LEU A 36 20.58 -9.26 -2.22
C LEU A 36 21.64 -9.95 -3.08
N PHE A 37 22.61 -9.21 -3.61
CA PHE A 37 23.71 -9.77 -4.36
C PHE A 37 24.51 -10.75 -3.50
N LEU A 38 24.87 -10.35 -2.28
CA LEU A 38 25.57 -11.23 -1.34
C LEU A 38 24.74 -12.48 -1.01
N ALA A 39 23.42 -12.33 -0.82
CA ALA A 39 22.52 -13.45 -0.55
C ALA A 39 22.44 -14.43 -1.75
N PHE A 40 22.27 -13.93 -2.97
CA PHE A 40 22.21 -14.76 -4.18
C PHE A 40 23.54 -15.43 -4.51
N ARG A 41 24.67 -14.74 -4.27
CA ARG A 41 26.01 -15.34 -4.37
C ARG A 41 26.21 -16.45 -3.35
N GLY A 42 25.75 -16.24 -2.11
CA GLY A 42 25.76 -17.27 -1.07
C GLY A 42 24.90 -18.49 -1.41
N GLY A 43 23.84 -18.30 -2.21
CA GLY A 43 22.99 -19.37 -2.76
C GLY A 43 23.57 -20.10 -3.98
N GLY A 44 24.77 -19.74 -4.44
CA GLY A 44 25.46 -20.43 -5.54
C GLY A 44 25.28 -19.82 -6.93
N GLU A 45 24.62 -18.68 -7.08
CA GLU A 45 24.46 -18.03 -8.38
C GLU A 45 25.77 -17.42 -8.92
N THR A 46 25.94 -17.44 -10.25
CA THR A 46 27.07 -16.79 -10.92
C THR A 46 27.00 -15.26 -10.80
N ALA A 47 28.16 -14.59 -10.77
CA ALA A 47 28.24 -13.19 -10.37
C ALA A 47 27.44 -12.22 -11.27
N GLY A 48 27.48 -12.42 -12.59
CA GLY A 48 26.74 -11.56 -13.54
C GLY A 48 25.22 -11.62 -13.33
N PRO A 49 24.59 -12.81 -13.46
CA PRO A 49 23.16 -12.98 -13.23
C PRO A 49 22.70 -12.57 -11.83
N ALA A 50 23.47 -12.88 -10.79
CA ALA A 50 23.16 -12.49 -9.42
C ALA A 50 23.12 -10.96 -9.26
N ALA A 51 24.06 -10.22 -9.86
CA ALA A 51 24.10 -8.76 -9.79
C ALA A 51 22.89 -8.12 -10.49
N TRP A 52 22.53 -8.63 -11.66
CA TRP A 52 21.34 -8.17 -12.38
C TRP A 52 20.06 -8.44 -11.58
N ARG A 53 19.91 -9.66 -11.07
CA ARG A 53 18.77 -10.08 -10.27
C ARG A 53 18.63 -9.27 -9.00
N ALA A 54 19.73 -9.04 -8.29
CA ALA A 54 19.75 -8.24 -7.07
C ALA A 54 19.35 -6.78 -7.33
N THR A 55 19.89 -6.17 -8.37
CA THR A 55 19.58 -4.78 -8.73
C THR A 55 18.11 -4.64 -9.14
N PHE A 56 17.62 -5.51 -10.03
CA PHE A 56 16.22 -5.49 -10.48
C PHE A 56 15.25 -5.69 -9.31
N THR A 57 15.52 -6.69 -8.47
CA THR A 57 14.67 -6.99 -7.31
C THR A 57 14.68 -5.85 -6.29
N ALA A 58 15.83 -5.20 -6.07
CA ALA A 58 15.93 -4.07 -5.15
C ALA A 58 15.11 -2.86 -5.62
N VAL A 59 15.22 -2.49 -6.89
CA VAL A 59 14.44 -1.39 -7.49
C VAL A 59 12.95 -1.73 -7.48
N SER A 60 12.58 -2.93 -7.90
CA SER A 60 11.19 -3.39 -7.91
C SER A 60 10.58 -3.40 -6.49
N ALA A 61 11.34 -3.86 -5.48
CA ALA A 61 10.92 -3.87 -4.09
C ALA A 61 10.75 -2.48 -3.49
N PHE A 62 11.71 -1.57 -3.69
CA PHE A 62 11.62 -0.21 -3.17
C PHE A 62 10.51 0.59 -3.85
N CYS A 63 10.35 0.41 -5.17
CA CYS A 63 9.30 1.09 -5.93
C CYS A 63 7.89 0.49 -5.72
N ASN A 64 7.77 -0.59 -4.93
CA ASN A 64 6.51 -1.31 -4.74
C ASN A 64 5.91 -1.74 -6.10
N ALA A 65 6.73 -2.32 -6.96
CA ALA A 65 6.34 -2.67 -8.34
C ALA A 65 5.86 -4.13 -8.46
N GLY A 66 6.45 -5.04 -7.68
CA GLY A 66 6.07 -6.46 -7.65
C GLY A 66 6.49 -7.29 -8.86
N PHE A 67 7.30 -6.71 -9.74
CA PHE A 67 7.92 -7.47 -10.82
C PHE A 67 9.09 -8.29 -10.28
N ALA A 68 9.10 -9.57 -10.61
CA ALA A 68 10.22 -10.48 -10.41
C ALA A 68 10.73 -10.97 -11.78
N LEU A 69 12.01 -11.34 -11.84
CA LEU A 69 12.59 -11.92 -13.06
C LEU A 69 12.22 -13.40 -13.22
N GLN A 70 11.82 -14.06 -12.14
CA GLN A 70 11.41 -15.45 -12.10
C GLN A 70 9.89 -15.56 -12.21
N SER A 71 9.42 -16.65 -12.81
CA SER A 71 8.01 -16.96 -12.99
C SER A 71 7.27 -17.24 -11.67
N ASP A 72 7.99 -17.71 -10.65
CA ASP A 72 7.48 -18.01 -9.31
C ASP A 72 7.73 -16.87 -8.31
N SER A 73 8.16 -15.70 -8.79
CA SER A 73 8.49 -14.55 -7.96
C SER A 73 9.56 -14.85 -6.91
N LEU A 74 9.19 -14.91 -5.62
CA LEU A 74 10.08 -15.22 -4.50
C LEU A 74 9.72 -16.53 -3.77
N VAL A 75 8.84 -17.36 -4.34
CA VAL A 75 8.47 -18.65 -3.76
C VAL A 75 9.69 -19.56 -3.59
N GLY A 76 10.60 -19.60 -4.58
CA GLY A 76 11.88 -20.30 -4.46
C GLY A 76 12.79 -19.82 -3.31
N TYR A 77 12.53 -18.65 -2.72
CA TYR A 77 13.29 -18.08 -1.59
C TYR A 77 12.57 -18.21 -0.24
N GLN A 78 11.52 -19.03 -0.14
CA GLN A 78 10.77 -19.23 1.10
C GLN A 78 11.62 -19.70 2.29
N ASN A 79 12.74 -20.40 2.04
CA ASN A 79 13.68 -20.87 3.08
C ASN A 79 14.90 -19.94 3.24
N HIS A 80 14.89 -18.77 2.59
CA HIS A 80 15.99 -17.80 2.62
C HIS A 80 15.55 -16.51 3.33
N PRO A 81 15.60 -16.48 4.68
CA PRO A 81 15.07 -15.36 5.47
C PRO A 81 15.75 -14.03 5.13
N VAL A 82 17.04 -14.06 4.77
CA VAL A 82 17.79 -12.85 4.38
C VAL A 82 17.15 -12.17 3.17
N VAL A 83 16.82 -12.92 2.12
CA VAL A 83 16.20 -12.38 0.90
C VAL A 83 14.84 -11.78 1.24
N LEU A 84 13.99 -12.53 1.97
CA LEU A 84 12.66 -12.07 2.37
C LEU A 84 12.74 -10.79 3.21
N HIS A 85 13.67 -10.69 4.16
CA HIS A 85 13.77 -9.53 5.05
C HIS A 85 14.35 -8.29 4.35
N VAL A 86 15.30 -8.46 3.44
CA VAL A 86 15.83 -7.34 2.65
C VAL A 86 14.73 -6.79 1.75
N VAL A 87 14.02 -7.65 1.01
CA VAL A 87 12.90 -7.24 0.16
C VAL A 87 11.78 -6.60 0.99
N ALA A 88 11.37 -7.22 2.10
CA ALA A 88 10.36 -6.65 3.00
C ALA A 88 10.77 -5.27 3.54
N THR A 89 12.05 -5.07 3.89
CA THR A 89 12.55 -3.79 4.37
C THR A 89 12.47 -2.73 3.28
N LEU A 90 12.88 -3.05 2.05
CA LEU A 90 12.77 -2.13 0.91
C LEU A 90 11.32 -1.74 0.63
N ILE A 91 10.40 -2.69 0.66
CA ILE A 91 8.95 -2.44 0.51
C ILE A 91 8.46 -1.50 1.61
N ILE A 92 8.82 -1.74 2.87
CA ILE A 92 8.41 -0.89 3.99
C ILE A 92 8.95 0.53 3.81
N LEU A 93 10.22 0.67 3.42
CA LEU A 93 10.87 1.96 3.21
C LEU A 93 10.27 2.73 2.03
N GLY A 94 9.93 2.05 0.93
CA GLY A 94 9.26 2.65 -0.23
C GLY A 94 7.79 3.02 0.04
N SER A 95 7.09 2.19 0.82
CA SER A 95 5.71 2.43 1.24
C SER A 95 5.57 3.62 2.18
N LEU A 96 6.62 3.91 2.96
CA LEU A 96 6.71 5.10 3.80
C LEU A 96 7.21 6.28 2.95
N SER A 97 6.71 7.48 3.21
CA SER A 97 7.27 8.65 2.52
C SER A 97 8.66 8.97 3.05
N PRO A 98 9.59 9.46 2.21
CA PRO A 98 10.92 9.88 2.65
C PRO A 98 10.86 10.90 3.80
N ALA A 99 9.86 11.77 3.81
CA ALA A 99 9.62 12.72 4.90
C ALA A 99 9.33 12.04 6.25
N VAL A 100 8.64 10.90 6.26
CA VAL A 100 8.38 10.10 7.46
C VAL A 100 9.64 9.36 7.88
N VAL A 101 10.37 8.76 6.93
CA VAL A 101 11.60 8.00 7.22
C VAL A 101 12.71 8.91 7.76
N LEU A 102 12.98 10.03 7.09
CA LEU A 102 13.97 11.02 7.54
C LEU A 102 13.53 11.73 8.83
N GLY A 103 12.23 11.73 9.13
CA GLY A 103 11.66 12.23 10.38
C GLY A 103 11.78 11.26 11.56
N LEU A 104 12.07 9.98 11.32
CA LEU A 104 12.07 8.92 12.34
C LEU A 104 13.04 9.18 13.51
N PRO A 105 14.29 9.67 13.31
CA PRO A 105 15.19 9.97 14.42
C PRO A 105 14.64 11.00 15.41
N ARG A 106 13.68 11.83 14.98
CA ARG A 106 13.04 12.84 15.84
C ARG A 106 12.09 12.22 16.87
N PHE A 107 11.57 11.01 16.62
CA PHE A 107 10.75 10.29 17.60
C PHE A 107 11.55 9.85 18.83
N PHE A 108 12.83 9.50 18.65
CA PHE A 108 13.68 8.99 19.73
C PHE A 108 14.42 10.10 20.49
N ARG A 109 14.44 11.33 19.98
CA ARG A 109 15.05 12.48 20.65
C ARG A 109 14.05 13.18 21.59
N ARG A 110 14.25 13.02 22.90
CA ARG A 110 13.43 13.64 23.98
C ARG A 110 13.35 15.18 23.97
N ARG A 111 14.27 15.89 23.29
CA ARG A 111 14.32 17.36 23.19
C ARG A 111 14.09 17.91 21.77
N GLY A 112 13.51 17.11 20.87
CA GLY A 112 13.29 17.49 19.46
C GLY A 112 11.98 18.26 19.20
N ARG A 113 11.89 18.92 18.04
CA ARG A 113 10.64 19.51 17.52
C ARG A 113 9.54 18.44 17.44
N PRO A 114 8.26 18.79 17.72
CA PRO A 114 7.17 17.82 17.71
C PRO A 114 6.99 17.18 16.34
N VAL A 115 6.84 15.85 16.32
CA VAL A 115 6.62 15.10 15.08
C VAL A 115 5.22 15.41 14.52
N ALA A 116 5.14 15.62 13.21
CA ALA A 116 3.88 15.87 12.50
C ALA A 116 2.86 14.74 12.75
N LEU A 117 1.59 15.13 12.89
CA LEU A 117 0.48 14.21 13.16
C LEU A 117 0.37 13.12 12.08
N GLN A 118 0.55 13.52 10.82
CA GLN A 118 0.55 12.62 9.66
C GLN A 118 1.59 11.51 9.77
N ALA A 119 2.80 11.81 10.25
CA ALA A 119 3.84 10.80 10.43
C ALA A 119 3.50 9.83 11.56
N LYS A 120 2.92 10.31 12.67
CA LYS A 120 2.43 9.46 13.76
C LYS A 120 1.33 8.50 13.28
N LEU A 121 0.36 9.02 12.52
CA LEU A 121 -0.72 8.21 11.95
C LEU A 121 -0.20 7.22 10.91
N ALA A 122 0.74 7.64 10.05
CA ALA A 122 1.32 6.76 9.04
C ALA A 122 2.10 5.60 9.67
N LEU A 123 2.95 5.87 10.65
CA LEU A 123 3.73 4.84 11.35
C LEU A 123 2.85 3.94 12.21
N GLY A 124 1.96 4.52 13.02
CA GLY A 124 1.05 3.76 13.88
C GLY A 124 0.10 2.87 13.08
N GLY A 125 -0.53 3.43 12.04
CA GLY A 125 -1.43 2.66 11.16
C GLY A 125 -0.68 1.58 10.38
N SER A 126 0.53 1.87 9.88
CA SER A 126 1.38 0.86 9.22
C SER A 126 1.73 -0.28 10.15
N ALA A 127 2.11 0.01 11.40
CA ALA A 127 2.44 -1.01 12.39
C ALA A 127 1.24 -1.90 12.74
N VAL A 128 0.05 -1.30 12.88
CA VAL A 128 -1.19 -2.06 13.14
C VAL A 128 -1.55 -2.95 11.95
N LEU A 129 -1.48 -2.44 10.72
CA LEU A 129 -1.79 -3.24 9.53
C LEU A 129 -0.79 -4.37 9.33
N LEU A 130 0.52 -4.08 9.45
CA LEU A 130 1.56 -5.11 9.32
C LEU A 130 1.42 -6.17 10.41
N GLY A 131 1.34 -5.77 11.68
CA GLY A 131 1.19 -6.69 12.80
C GLY A 131 -0.11 -7.49 12.72
N GLY A 132 -1.23 -6.83 12.41
CA GLY A 132 -2.53 -7.47 12.28
C GLY A 132 -2.58 -8.50 11.15
N ALA A 133 -2.12 -8.13 9.94
CA ALA A 133 -2.06 -9.05 8.82
C ALA A 133 -1.09 -10.21 9.08
N PHE A 134 0.05 -9.93 9.71
CA PHE A 134 1.03 -10.96 10.09
C PHE A 134 0.42 -12.00 11.03
N LEU A 135 -0.23 -11.56 12.10
CA LEU A 135 -0.88 -12.46 13.05
C LEU A 135 -2.04 -13.24 12.41
N ALA A 136 -2.84 -12.58 11.56
CA ALA A 136 -3.94 -13.24 10.86
C ALA A 136 -3.45 -14.32 9.89
N ILE A 137 -2.46 -14.01 9.05
CA ILE A 137 -1.87 -14.98 8.11
C ILE A 137 -1.24 -16.13 8.89
N LEU A 138 -0.46 -15.84 9.93
CA LEU A 138 0.19 -16.86 10.75
C LEU A 138 -0.83 -17.80 11.39
N ALA A 139 -1.92 -17.26 11.94
CA ALA A 139 -2.96 -18.05 12.60
C ALA A 139 -3.79 -18.89 11.61
N PHE A 140 -4.17 -18.34 10.46
CA PHE A 140 -5.06 -19.01 9.52
C PHE A 140 -4.33 -20.02 8.62
N GLU A 141 -3.07 -19.76 8.29
CA GLU A 141 -2.30 -20.56 7.33
C GLU A 141 -1.29 -21.51 7.96
N TRP A 142 -1.16 -21.53 9.30
CA TRP A 142 -0.17 -22.37 10.01
C TRP A 142 -0.15 -23.84 9.57
N SER A 143 -1.33 -24.39 9.29
CA SER A 143 -1.54 -25.79 8.87
C SER A 143 -1.99 -25.92 7.42
N GLN A 144 -1.89 -24.86 6.60
CA GLN A 144 -2.25 -24.87 5.18
C GLN A 144 -1.07 -24.42 4.33
N SER A 145 -1.11 -23.22 3.74
CA SER A 145 -0.05 -22.74 2.83
C SER A 145 1.34 -22.63 3.48
N LEU A 146 1.41 -22.59 4.82
CA LEU A 146 2.68 -22.60 5.58
C LEU A 146 3.07 -23.99 6.12
N ALA A 147 2.25 -25.03 5.94
CA ALA A 147 2.44 -26.32 6.58
C ALA A 147 3.75 -27.03 6.17
N GLY A 148 4.19 -26.85 4.92
CA GLY A 148 5.40 -27.47 4.39
C GLY A 148 6.71 -26.84 4.89
N LEU A 149 6.65 -25.72 5.62
CA LEU A 149 7.81 -24.95 6.05
C LEU A 149 8.23 -25.27 7.49
N GLY A 150 9.52 -25.11 7.78
CA GLY A 150 10.05 -25.15 9.15
C GLY A 150 9.47 -24.04 10.02
N PHE A 151 9.49 -24.21 11.35
CA PHE A 151 8.86 -23.27 12.29
C PHE A 151 9.28 -21.80 12.06
N TRP A 152 10.58 -21.54 11.88
CA TRP A 152 11.10 -20.20 11.62
C TRP A 152 10.73 -19.68 10.23
N ASP A 153 10.79 -20.54 9.22
CA ASP A 153 10.42 -20.18 7.85
C ASP A 153 8.94 -19.79 7.75
N ARG A 154 8.05 -20.44 8.52
CA ARG A 154 6.64 -20.03 8.62
C ARG A 154 6.51 -18.59 9.10
N LEU A 155 7.28 -18.23 10.13
CA LEU A 155 7.27 -16.89 10.70
C LEU A 155 7.76 -15.85 9.69
N HIS A 156 8.87 -16.14 9.02
CA HIS A 156 9.46 -15.25 8.02
C HIS A 156 8.56 -15.07 6.80
N ASN A 157 7.90 -16.13 6.34
CA ASN A 157 6.96 -16.07 5.22
C ASN A 157 5.67 -15.35 5.60
N ALA A 158 5.09 -15.61 6.77
CA ALA A 158 3.92 -14.86 7.23
C ALA A 158 4.21 -13.36 7.36
N TRP A 159 5.40 -13.00 7.86
CA TRP A 159 5.84 -11.60 7.93
C TRP A 159 5.99 -11.00 6.54
N PHE A 160 6.66 -11.69 5.64
CA PHE A 160 6.84 -11.26 4.26
C PHE A 160 5.50 -11.03 3.55
N GLN A 161 4.57 -11.97 3.73
CA GLN A 161 3.23 -11.89 3.16
C GLN A 161 2.42 -10.75 3.77
N SER A 162 2.56 -10.43 5.05
CA SER A 162 1.96 -9.22 5.60
C SER A 162 2.50 -7.95 4.92
N VAL A 163 3.81 -7.89 4.69
CA VAL A 163 4.48 -6.73 4.10
C VAL A 163 4.10 -6.53 2.63
N THR A 164 4.01 -7.61 1.86
CA THR A 164 3.72 -7.54 0.41
C THR A 164 2.32 -6.97 0.10
N LEU A 165 1.36 -7.15 1.01
CA LEU A 165 0.00 -6.61 0.88
C LEU A 165 -0.03 -5.09 0.75
N ARG A 166 1.02 -4.40 1.22
CA ARG A 166 1.19 -2.95 1.06
C ARG A 166 1.79 -2.59 -0.29
N THR A 167 1.12 -3.08 -1.31
CA THR A 167 1.31 -2.78 -2.73
C THR A 167 2.60 -3.28 -3.37
N ALA A 168 3.19 -4.39 -2.91
CA ALA A 168 4.48 -4.83 -3.44
C ALA A 168 4.46 -6.09 -4.29
N GLY A 169 3.39 -6.88 -4.31
CA GLY A 169 3.15 -7.87 -5.36
C GLY A 169 4.01 -9.13 -5.34
N PHE A 170 5.03 -9.21 -4.50
CA PHE A 170 5.84 -10.43 -4.37
C PHE A 170 5.09 -11.52 -3.60
N ASN A 171 5.12 -12.74 -4.11
CA ASN A 171 4.64 -13.93 -3.42
C ASN A 171 5.83 -14.81 -3.00
N SER A 172 5.82 -15.21 -1.73
CA SER A 172 6.70 -16.23 -1.15
C SER A 172 5.99 -17.56 -0.85
N ILE A 173 4.66 -17.60 -0.98
CA ILE A 173 3.83 -18.80 -0.88
C ILE A 173 2.88 -18.86 -2.07
N ASP A 174 2.36 -20.05 -2.36
CA ASP A 174 1.36 -20.25 -3.39
C ASP A 174 -0.01 -19.75 -2.92
N PHE A 175 -0.58 -18.79 -3.66
CA PHE A 175 -1.88 -18.18 -3.37
C PHE A 175 -3.07 -19.05 -3.76
N THR A 176 -2.87 -20.07 -4.60
CA THR A 176 -3.94 -20.99 -4.99
C THR A 176 -4.43 -21.85 -3.83
N ALA A 177 -3.55 -22.12 -2.86
CA ALA A 177 -3.80 -22.95 -1.68
C ALA A 177 -4.19 -22.16 -0.41
N VAL A 178 -4.31 -20.83 -0.50
CA VAL A 178 -4.62 -19.96 0.65
C VAL A 178 -6.11 -20.01 0.97
N ARG A 179 -6.46 -20.03 2.27
CA ARG A 179 -7.86 -20.04 2.71
C ARG A 179 -8.60 -18.77 2.28
N SER A 180 -9.88 -18.91 1.97
CA SER A 180 -10.74 -17.76 1.65
C SER A 180 -10.76 -16.70 2.75
N ALA A 181 -10.70 -17.10 4.03
CA ALA A 181 -10.64 -16.17 5.16
C ALA A 181 -9.36 -15.32 5.13
N THR A 182 -8.21 -15.93 4.81
CA THR A 182 -6.93 -15.25 4.66
C THR A 182 -6.99 -14.29 3.47
N LEU A 183 -7.52 -14.72 2.32
CA LEU A 183 -7.73 -13.85 1.16
C LEU A 183 -8.61 -12.63 1.49
N SER A 184 -9.65 -12.78 2.31
CA SER A 184 -10.48 -11.65 2.76
C SER A 184 -9.69 -10.64 3.59
N VAL A 185 -8.85 -11.10 4.52
CA VAL A 185 -7.96 -10.21 5.28
C VAL A 185 -6.95 -9.53 4.37
N MET A 186 -6.39 -10.28 3.42
CA MET A 186 -5.46 -9.76 2.43
C MET A 186 -6.11 -8.66 1.59
N MET A 187 -7.31 -8.87 1.05
CA MET A 187 -8.04 -7.86 0.28
C MET A 187 -8.31 -6.58 1.08
N LEU A 188 -8.70 -6.69 2.36
CA LEU A 188 -8.87 -5.53 3.23
C LEU A 188 -7.56 -4.76 3.40
N CYS A 189 -6.45 -5.47 3.59
CA CYS A 189 -5.13 -4.85 3.74
C CYS A 189 -4.63 -4.25 2.42
N MET A 190 -4.88 -4.88 1.28
CA MET A 190 -4.52 -4.37 -0.06
C MET A 190 -5.27 -3.09 -0.41
N PHE A 191 -6.53 -2.99 -0.01
CA PHE A 191 -7.33 -1.79 -0.19
C PHE A 191 -6.73 -0.60 0.57
N ILE A 192 -6.12 -0.85 1.73
CA ILE A 192 -5.41 0.13 2.55
C ILE A 192 -3.90 0.09 2.22
N GLY A 193 -3.49 0.91 1.27
CA GLY A 193 -2.10 1.03 0.86
C GLY A 193 -1.19 1.78 1.85
N GLY A 194 -0.09 2.30 1.33
CA GLY A 194 0.97 2.92 2.13
C GLY A 194 0.71 4.35 2.60
N ALA A 195 1.77 5.02 3.06
CA ALA A 195 1.72 6.38 3.56
C ALA A 195 1.57 7.42 2.42
N PRO A 196 0.97 8.59 2.68
CA PRO A 196 0.97 9.66 1.70
C PRO A 196 2.40 10.11 1.38
N GLY A 197 2.71 10.26 0.09
CA GLY A 197 4.05 10.58 -0.42
C GLY A 197 5.00 9.39 -0.53
N GLY A 198 4.54 8.16 -0.25
CA GLY A 198 5.25 6.92 -0.58
C GLY A 198 4.87 6.40 -1.97
N THR A 199 5.49 5.29 -2.37
CA THR A 199 5.30 4.65 -3.69
C THR A 199 4.03 3.81 -3.79
N ALA A 200 3.38 3.50 -2.67
CA ALA A 200 2.21 2.62 -2.64
C ALA A 200 0.92 3.28 -3.15
N GLY A 201 0.10 2.55 -3.92
CA GLY A 201 -1.24 2.98 -4.36
C GLY A 201 -2.34 2.75 -3.33
N GLY A 202 -3.59 2.67 -3.79
CA GLY A 202 -4.77 2.44 -2.96
C GLY A 202 -5.13 3.59 -2.01
N ILE A 203 -6.02 3.31 -1.05
CA ILE A 203 -6.38 4.28 -0.02
C ILE A 203 -5.23 4.38 0.97
N LYS A 204 -4.75 5.60 1.21
CA LYS A 204 -3.62 5.80 2.11
C LYS A 204 -3.94 5.35 3.53
N VAL A 205 -2.96 4.76 4.22
CA VAL A 205 -3.10 4.32 5.61
C VAL A 205 -3.60 5.43 6.56
N THR A 206 -3.24 6.69 6.30
CA THR A 206 -3.72 7.83 7.09
C THR A 206 -5.21 8.09 6.90
N THR A 207 -5.74 7.84 5.70
CA THR A 207 -7.17 7.96 5.40
C THR A 207 -7.95 6.91 6.19
N ALA A 208 -7.51 5.66 6.14
CA ALA A 208 -8.10 4.58 6.91
C ALA A 208 -8.03 4.86 8.42
N ALA A 209 -6.88 5.34 8.92
CA ALA A 209 -6.72 5.70 10.33
C ALA A 209 -7.69 6.81 10.78
N VAL A 210 -7.90 7.85 9.95
CA VAL A 210 -8.86 8.92 10.26
C VAL A 210 -10.30 8.39 10.35
N LEU A 211 -10.69 7.49 9.44
CA LEU A 211 -12.04 6.90 9.45
C LEU A 211 -12.25 5.94 10.63
N LEU A 212 -11.26 5.12 10.96
CA LEU A 212 -11.32 4.28 12.17
C LEU A 212 -11.42 5.12 13.44
N LEU A 213 -10.70 6.24 13.51
CA LEU A 213 -10.82 7.18 14.63
C LEU A 213 -12.20 7.86 14.65
N LEU A 214 -12.78 8.18 13.50
CA LEU A 214 -14.15 8.71 13.40
C LEU A 214 -15.16 7.71 13.99
N VAL A 215 -15.09 6.44 13.57
CA VAL A 215 -15.96 5.38 14.10
C VAL A 215 -15.78 5.22 15.60
N ALA A 216 -14.52 5.16 16.08
CA ALA A 216 -14.23 5.00 17.50
C ALA A 216 -14.74 6.15 18.37
N HIS A 217 -14.68 7.40 17.88
CA HIS A 217 -15.25 8.55 18.58
C HIS A 217 -16.79 8.58 18.47
N GLY A 218 -17.34 8.21 17.31
CA GLY A 218 -18.79 8.13 17.09
C GLY A 218 -19.48 7.16 18.04
N ILE A 219 -18.88 5.98 18.26
CA ILE A 219 -19.36 5.00 19.26
C ILE A 219 -19.35 5.58 20.69
N ARG A 220 -18.46 6.54 20.98
CA ARG A 220 -18.39 7.26 22.26
C ARG A 220 -19.27 8.51 22.31
N GLY A 221 -20.14 8.72 21.32
CA GLY A 221 -21.06 9.86 21.24
C GLY A 221 -20.44 11.17 20.74
N GLY A 222 -19.25 11.14 20.13
CA GLY A 222 -18.57 12.34 19.63
C GLY A 222 -18.12 12.23 18.18
N PHE A 223 -18.47 13.20 17.32
CA PHE A 223 -17.98 13.25 15.92
C PHE A 223 -16.75 14.14 15.74
N ARG A 224 -16.22 14.71 16.83
CA ARG A 224 -14.98 15.49 16.81
C ARG A 224 -13.78 14.57 16.94
N VAL A 225 -13.15 14.26 15.80
CA VAL A 225 -11.96 13.39 15.77
C VAL A 225 -10.75 14.11 16.37
N THR A 226 -10.25 13.58 17.49
CA THR A 226 -9.03 14.06 18.14
C THR A 226 -8.03 12.92 18.33
N VAL A 227 -6.75 13.19 18.11
CA VAL A 227 -5.68 12.19 18.26
C VAL A 227 -4.36 12.86 18.57
N PHE A 228 -3.57 12.28 19.47
CA PHE A 228 -2.29 12.83 19.94
C PHE A 228 -2.35 14.31 20.39
N GLY A 229 -3.44 14.71 21.04
CA GLY A 229 -3.66 16.09 21.51
C GLY A 229 -3.97 17.10 20.40
N ARG A 230 -4.34 16.64 19.19
CA ARG A 230 -4.70 17.50 18.06
C ARG A 230 -6.08 17.13 17.50
N ARG A 231 -6.82 18.12 17.04
CA ARG A 231 -8.11 17.94 16.35
C ARG A 231 -7.90 17.83 14.84
N ILE A 232 -8.56 16.86 14.21
CA ILE A 232 -8.59 16.72 12.75
C ILE A 232 -9.76 17.57 12.21
N PRO A 233 -9.53 18.44 11.20
CA PRO A 233 -10.61 19.24 10.60
C PRO A 233 -11.69 18.36 9.96
N ALA A 234 -12.96 18.76 10.07
CA ALA A 234 -14.08 18.03 9.47
C ALA A 234 -13.93 17.87 7.96
N SER A 235 -13.37 18.88 7.27
CA SER A 235 -13.08 18.81 5.83
C SER A 235 -12.11 17.68 5.45
N VAL A 236 -11.16 17.33 6.33
CA VAL A 236 -10.24 16.19 6.13
C VAL A 236 -10.98 14.87 6.31
N VAL A 237 -11.86 14.80 7.31
CA VAL A 237 -12.72 13.63 7.55
C VAL A 237 -13.65 13.40 6.36
N SER A 238 -14.37 14.42 5.89
CA SER A 238 -15.25 14.33 4.72
C SER A 238 -14.50 13.88 3.47
N ARG A 239 -13.31 14.44 3.20
CA ARG A 239 -12.46 13.99 2.08
C ARG A 239 -12.06 12.53 2.23
N ALA A 240 -11.69 12.09 3.44
CA ALA A 240 -11.36 10.69 3.70
C ALA A 240 -12.56 9.76 3.42
N THR A 241 -13.76 10.17 3.83
CA THR A 241 -15.00 9.43 3.56
C THR A 241 -15.28 9.33 2.08
N VAL A 242 -15.24 10.45 1.33
CA VAL A 242 -15.49 10.47 -0.11
C VAL A 242 -14.50 9.59 -0.88
N VAL A 243 -13.20 9.72 -0.59
CA VAL A 243 -12.16 8.90 -1.21
C VAL A 243 -12.39 7.41 -0.96
N THR A 244 -12.83 7.05 0.25
CA THR A 244 -13.06 5.65 0.64
C THR A 244 -14.32 5.09 0.00
N ALA A 245 -15.41 5.86 -0.01
CA ALA A 245 -16.65 5.48 -0.68
C ALA A 245 -16.44 5.30 -2.20
N LEU A 246 -15.74 6.23 -2.86
CA LEU A 246 -15.41 6.10 -4.28
C LEU A 246 -14.54 4.87 -4.55
N GLY A 247 -13.57 4.58 -3.69
CA GLY A 247 -12.75 3.37 -3.78
C GLY A 247 -13.60 2.10 -3.69
N ALA A 248 -14.50 2.01 -2.69
CA ALA A 248 -15.36 0.85 -2.49
C ALA A 248 -16.35 0.65 -3.65
N LEU A 249 -16.97 1.74 -4.14
CA LEU A 249 -17.85 1.70 -5.31
C LEU A 249 -17.10 1.29 -6.58
N SER A 250 -15.85 1.72 -6.74
CA SER A 250 -15.00 1.31 -7.86
C SER A 250 -14.68 -0.18 -7.81
N VAL A 251 -14.37 -0.72 -6.63
CA VAL A 251 -14.17 -2.17 -6.44
C VAL A 251 -15.43 -2.93 -6.83
N LEU A 252 -16.59 -2.51 -6.34
CA LEU A 252 -17.86 -3.16 -6.63
C LEU A 252 -18.19 -3.13 -8.13
N GLY A 253 -18.15 -1.93 -8.74
CA GLY A 253 -18.47 -1.75 -10.15
C GLY A 253 -17.54 -2.52 -11.09
N ALA A 254 -16.23 -2.48 -10.83
CA ALA A 254 -15.26 -3.20 -11.64
C ALA A 254 -15.34 -4.73 -11.44
N THR A 255 -15.68 -5.21 -10.24
CA THR A 255 -15.91 -6.65 -10.00
C THR A 255 -17.13 -7.12 -10.78
N ILE A 256 -18.23 -6.37 -10.78
CA ILE A 256 -19.42 -6.70 -11.58
C ILE A 256 -19.08 -6.71 -13.07
N ALA A 257 -18.37 -5.69 -13.57
CA ALA A 257 -17.96 -5.64 -14.97
C ALA A 257 -17.07 -6.83 -15.37
N LEU A 258 -16.16 -7.25 -14.48
CA LEU A 258 -15.29 -8.40 -14.73
C LEU A 258 -16.09 -9.71 -14.75
N LEU A 259 -17.05 -9.89 -13.83
CA LEU A 259 -17.90 -11.09 -13.79
C LEU A 259 -18.89 -11.20 -14.96
N LEU A 260 -19.31 -10.08 -15.52
CA LEU A 260 -20.15 -10.07 -16.72
C LEU A 260 -19.38 -10.41 -18.00
N THR A 261 -18.06 -10.23 -18.00
CA THR A 261 -17.22 -10.39 -19.19
C THR A 261 -16.34 -11.63 -19.15
N GLN A 262 -15.92 -12.07 -17.96
CA GLN A 262 -15.02 -13.19 -17.76
C GLN A 262 -15.71 -14.34 -17.01
N SER A 263 -15.41 -15.57 -17.43
CA SER A 263 -15.87 -16.78 -16.73
C SER A 263 -14.88 -17.16 -15.63
N MET A 264 -15.01 -16.53 -14.45
CA MET A 264 -14.16 -16.83 -13.29
C MET A 264 -14.93 -16.76 -11.96
N PRO A 265 -14.45 -17.40 -10.89
CA PRO A 265 -15.11 -17.32 -9.59
C PRO A 265 -15.12 -15.90 -9.02
N THR A 266 -16.22 -15.51 -8.36
CA THR A 266 -16.39 -14.20 -7.69
C THR A 266 -15.23 -13.85 -6.76
N ARG A 267 -14.70 -14.85 -6.04
CA ARG A 267 -13.55 -14.68 -5.15
C ARG A 267 -12.32 -14.17 -5.89
N ASP A 268 -12.02 -14.77 -7.04
CA ASP A 268 -10.82 -14.46 -7.81
C ASP A 268 -11.00 -13.13 -8.54
N ALA A 269 -12.18 -12.86 -9.10
CA ALA A 269 -12.51 -11.56 -9.69
C ALA A 269 -12.36 -10.41 -8.68
N LEU A 270 -12.91 -10.57 -7.47
CA LEU A 270 -12.79 -9.56 -6.41
C LEU A 270 -11.33 -9.35 -5.99
N PHE A 271 -10.55 -10.42 -5.86
CA PHE A 271 -9.14 -10.35 -5.50
C PHE A 271 -8.32 -9.60 -6.57
N GLU A 272 -8.52 -9.92 -7.86
CA GLU A 272 -7.88 -9.24 -8.98
C GLU A 272 -8.20 -7.74 -9.01
N ILE A 273 -9.48 -7.37 -8.84
CA ILE A 273 -9.90 -5.97 -8.85
C ILE A 273 -9.36 -5.18 -7.65
N VAL A 274 -9.40 -5.77 -6.45
CA VAL A 274 -8.83 -5.14 -5.25
C VAL A 274 -7.32 -4.98 -5.39
N SER A 275 -6.62 -5.99 -5.91
CA SER A 275 -5.19 -5.94 -6.20
C SER A 275 -4.88 -4.86 -7.25
N ALA A 276 -5.67 -4.77 -8.33
CA ALA A 276 -5.50 -3.78 -9.38
C ALA A 276 -5.69 -2.34 -8.87
N LEU A 277 -6.81 -2.06 -8.18
CA LEU A 277 -7.08 -0.74 -7.60
C LEU A 277 -6.09 -0.36 -6.48
N GLY A 278 -5.64 -1.34 -5.70
CA GLY A 278 -4.58 -1.15 -4.71
C GLY A 278 -3.19 -1.02 -5.34
N THR A 279 -3.05 -1.31 -6.65
CA THR A 279 -1.77 -1.48 -7.35
C THR A 279 -0.84 -2.46 -6.64
N VAL A 280 -1.40 -3.56 -6.15
CA VAL A 280 -0.68 -4.55 -5.35
C VAL A 280 0.10 -5.51 -6.21
N GLY A 281 -0.48 -6.01 -7.30
CA GLY A 281 0.21 -6.93 -8.21
C GLY A 281 0.21 -8.40 -7.76
N LEU A 282 -0.48 -8.73 -6.67
CA LEU A 282 -0.77 -10.12 -6.31
C LEU A 282 -1.95 -10.66 -7.13
N SER A 283 -1.92 -11.95 -7.44
CA SER A 283 -2.95 -12.66 -8.20
C SER A 283 -3.19 -14.05 -7.60
N THR A 284 -4.42 -14.55 -7.67
CA THR A 284 -4.74 -15.96 -7.40
C THR A 284 -4.62 -16.84 -8.65
N GLY A 285 -4.08 -16.30 -9.75
CA GLY A 285 -4.01 -16.92 -11.08
C GLY A 285 -5.05 -16.38 -12.08
N GLY A 286 -5.94 -15.48 -11.64
CA GLY A 286 -6.98 -14.89 -12.48
C GLY A 286 -6.43 -14.02 -13.61
N THR A 287 -5.32 -13.32 -13.38
CA THR A 287 -4.71 -12.42 -14.39
C THR A 287 -4.36 -13.15 -15.69
N ALA A 288 -3.92 -14.41 -15.62
CA ALA A 288 -3.55 -15.21 -16.79
C ALA A 288 -4.75 -15.61 -17.65
N GLN A 289 -5.97 -15.60 -17.08
CA GLN A 289 -7.20 -16.04 -17.73
C GLN A 289 -7.94 -14.89 -18.44
N LEU A 290 -7.48 -13.64 -18.27
CA LEU A 290 -8.17 -12.45 -18.80
C LEU A 290 -8.08 -12.37 -20.33
N ASP A 291 -9.23 -12.17 -20.97
CA ASP A 291 -9.30 -11.79 -22.37
C ASP A 291 -8.95 -10.30 -22.60
N GLY A 292 -9.13 -9.79 -23.83
CA GLY A 292 -8.83 -8.39 -24.15
C GLY A 292 -9.68 -7.38 -23.37
N VAL A 293 -10.94 -7.70 -23.08
CA VAL A 293 -11.87 -6.82 -22.35
C VAL A 293 -11.51 -6.82 -20.86
N GLY A 294 -11.28 -8.01 -20.28
CA GLY A 294 -10.84 -8.16 -18.90
C GLY A 294 -9.54 -7.41 -18.62
N LYS A 295 -8.57 -7.49 -19.55
CA LYS A 295 -7.31 -6.72 -19.46
C LYS A 295 -7.56 -5.21 -19.46
N LEU A 296 -8.48 -4.69 -20.26
CA LEU A 296 -8.81 -3.26 -20.29
C LEU A 296 -9.42 -2.79 -18.96
N ILE A 297 -10.30 -3.60 -18.37
CA ILE A 297 -10.92 -3.31 -17.07
C ILE A 297 -9.83 -3.24 -15.98
N VAL A 298 -8.95 -4.24 -15.92
CA VAL A 298 -7.85 -4.29 -14.94
C VAL A 298 -6.86 -3.15 -15.15
N LEU A 299 -6.48 -2.83 -16.39
CA LEU A 299 -5.63 -1.67 -16.71
C LEU A 299 -6.24 -0.35 -16.23
N SER A 300 -7.54 -0.16 -16.45
CA SER A 300 -8.27 1.03 -15.98
C SER A 300 -8.25 1.12 -14.45
N CYS A 301 -8.42 -0.01 -13.76
CA CYS A 301 -8.32 -0.10 -12.31
C CYS A 301 -6.91 0.24 -11.80
N MET A 302 -5.86 -0.32 -12.41
CA MET A 302 -4.46 -0.01 -12.06
C MET A 302 -4.15 1.47 -12.24
N PHE A 303 -4.60 2.06 -13.35
CA PHE A 303 -4.41 3.48 -13.63
C PHE A 303 -5.13 4.35 -12.59
N ALA A 304 -6.42 4.07 -12.33
CA ALA A 304 -7.20 4.81 -11.32
C ALA A 304 -6.58 4.67 -9.91
N GLY A 305 -6.14 3.48 -9.54
CA GLY A 305 -5.47 3.19 -8.29
C GLY A 305 -4.16 3.96 -8.09
N ARG A 306 -3.37 4.09 -9.16
CA ARG A 306 -2.07 4.79 -9.12
C ARG A 306 -2.21 6.31 -9.16
N VAL A 307 -3.06 6.84 -10.05
CA VAL A 307 -3.31 8.28 -10.17
C VAL A 307 -4.02 8.81 -8.91
N GLY A 308 -4.78 7.94 -8.24
CA GLY A 308 -5.36 8.16 -6.94
C GLY A 308 -6.67 8.94 -7.00
N PRO A 309 -7.60 8.71 -6.04
CA PRO A 309 -8.90 9.39 -6.01
C PRO A 309 -8.78 10.90 -5.78
N LEU A 310 -7.71 11.37 -5.15
CA LEU A 310 -7.51 12.79 -4.82
C LEU A 310 -7.11 13.62 -6.05
N THR A 311 -6.36 13.06 -6.98
CA THR A 311 -6.00 13.73 -8.24
C THR A 311 -7.21 13.80 -9.15
N LEU A 312 -8.00 12.73 -9.22
CA LEU A 312 -9.33 12.70 -9.86
C LEU A 312 -10.28 13.72 -9.22
N LEU A 313 -10.36 13.77 -7.89
CA LEU A 313 -11.15 14.77 -7.19
C LEU A 313 -10.67 16.18 -7.48
N LEU A 314 -9.36 16.46 -7.48
CA LEU A 314 -8.82 17.79 -7.80
C LEU A 314 -9.05 18.19 -9.26
N PHE A 315 -9.04 17.25 -10.20
CA PHE A 315 -9.44 17.47 -11.59
C PHE A 315 -10.93 17.79 -11.71
N LEU A 316 -11.76 17.11 -10.93
CA LEU A 316 -13.21 17.29 -10.90
C LEU A 316 -13.63 18.48 -10.02
N HIS A 317 -12.76 18.98 -9.13
CA HIS A 317 -13.04 20.09 -8.24
C HIS A 317 -12.93 21.40 -9.00
N GLN A 318 -14.01 21.75 -9.71
CA GLN A 318 -14.27 23.13 -10.07
C GLN A 318 -14.34 23.93 -8.76
N ARG A 319 -13.56 25.02 -8.67
CA ARG A 319 -13.61 25.95 -7.52
C ARG A 319 -15.04 26.45 -7.39
N THR A 320 -15.80 25.88 -6.49
CA THR A 320 -17.14 26.37 -6.18
C THR A 320 -16.94 27.71 -5.46
N PRO A 321 -17.53 28.82 -5.95
CA PRO A 321 -17.46 30.08 -5.25
C PRO A 321 -18.02 29.91 -3.83
N PRO A 322 -17.51 30.67 -2.84
CA PRO A 322 -18.01 30.60 -1.49
C PRO A 322 -19.54 30.80 -1.51
N VAL A 323 -20.27 29.83 -0.97
CA VAL A 323 -21.73 29.89 -0.88
C VAL A 323 -22.06 31.02 0.10
N GLN A 324 -22.65 32.10 -0.41
CA GLN A 324 -23.02 33.27 0.41
C GLN A 324 -24.39 33.09 1.11
N VAL A 325 -25.16 32.07 0.72
CA VAL A 325 -26.50 31.79 1.26
C VAL A 325 -26.61 30.30 1.58
N GLU A 326 -26.71 29.97 2.86
CA GLU A 326 -26.94 28.60 3.34
C GLU A 326 -28.43 28.24 3.20
N ARG A 327 -28.69 26.98 2.86
CA ARG A 327 -30.04 26.41 2.82
C ARG A 327 -30.47 25.99 4.23
N PRO A 328 -31.78 25.96 4.54
CA PRO A 328 -32.24 25.46 5.83
C PRO A 328 -31.77 24.03 6.09
N GLU A 329 -31.38 23.76 7.33
CA GLU A 329 -31.07 22.41 7.78
C GLU A 329 -32.36 21.62 7.99
N GLU A 330 -32.39 20.38 7.52
CA GLU A 330 -33.51 19.45 7.73
C GLU A 330 -32.94 18.14 8.27
N GLU A 331 -33.51 17.66 9.39
CA GLU A 331 -33.09 16.41 9.99
C GLU A 331 -33.64 15.24 9.17
N VAL A 332 -32.73 14.50 8.54
CA VAL A 332 -33.05 13.23 7.88
C VAL A 332 -32.70 12.11 8.82
N GLN A 333 -33.66 11.23 9.13
CA GLN A 333 -33.40 10.03 9.93
C GLN A 333 -32.40 9.13 9.20
N VAL A 334 -31.26 8.93 9.84
CA VAL A 334 -30.25 7.92 9.49
C VAL A 334 -30.22 6.96 10.67
N GLY A 335 -30.33 5.65 10.38
CA GLY A 335 -30.62 4.60 11.37
C GLY A 335 -29.69 4.51 12.58
#